data_AF-A0A5C7LPY8-F1
#
_entry.id   AF-A0A5C7LPY8-F1
#
_cell.length_a   1.000
_cell.length_b   1.000
_cell.length_c   1.000
_cell.angle_alpha   90.00
_cell.angle_beta   90.00
_cell.angle_gamma   90.00
#
_symmetry.space_group_name_H-M   'P 1'
#
loop_
_entity.id
_entity.type
_entity.pdbx_description
1 polymer ?
#
loop_
_entity_poly.entity_id
_entity_poly.type
_entity_poly.pdbx_seq_one_letter_code
_entity_poly.pdbx_strand_id
1 'polypeptide(L)'
;MAGRPKYLTEDERRAAQREASARWAANNPDRRRQSLQAYRSRISKLPKPADDTLKVCASCEAAKPLSEFYKSRNTLDGRGGTCRSCVSDQARAAKFGLSPAQFRAMWDDQAGECAICDDALVLGSKHGYAVDHDHTTGKVRGLLCHRCNFAVGHLRDNPLLCESAASYLRERA
;
A
#
# COMPACT_ATOMS: atom_id res chain seq x y z
N MET A 1 12.70 -22.58 42.64
CA MET A 1 13.17 -21.81 41.46
C MET A 1 12.55 -22.44 40.21
N ALA A 2 11.36 -22.00 39.80
CA ALA A 2 10.73 -22.49 38.58
C ALA A 2 11.53 -21.95 37.38
N GLY A 3 12.19 -22.82 36.63
CA GLY A 3 13.00 -22.46 35.47
C GLY A 3 12.16 -21.72 34.42
N ARG A 4 12.73 -20.68 33.80
CA ARG A 4 12.11 -20.00 32.65
C ARG A 4 11.74 -21.04 31.58
N PRO A 5 10.53 -20.97 30.97
CA PRO A 5 10.16 -21.88 29.89
C PRO A 5 11.17 -21.77 28.74
N LYS A 6 11.66 -22.91 28.26
CA LYS A 6 12.57 -22.97 27.11
C LYS A 6 11.87 -22.34 25.89
N TYR A 7 12.48 -21.32 25.30
CA TYR A 7 12.07 -20.84 23.99
C TYR A 7 12.27 -21.99 22.99
N LEU A 8 11.21 -22.36 22.27
CA LEU A 8 11.26 -23.36 21.20
C LEU A 8 12.36 -22.99 20.21
N THR A 9 13.15 -23.97 19.79
CA THR A 9 14.11 -23.84 18.68
C THR A 9 13.39 -23.51 17.37
N GLU A 10 14.13 -23.08 16.34
CA GLU A 10 13.52 -22.75 15.05
C GLU A 10 12.82 -23.96 14.41
N ASP A 11 13.40 -25.16 14.55
CA ASP A 11 12.81 -26.38 14.03
C ASP A 11 11.57 -26.82 14.82
N GLU A 12 11.59 -26.70 16.15
CA GLU A 12 10.40 -26.96 16.97
C GLU A 12 9.26 -25.97 16.66
N ARG A 13 9.56 -24.69 16.44
CA ARG A 13 8.57 -23.71 15.99
C ARG A 13 8.00 -24.06 14.62
N ARG A 14 8.84 -24.48 13.67
CA ARG A 14 8.40 -24.92 12.34
C ARG A 14 7.54 -26.16 12.40
N ALA A 15 7.89 -27.13 13.24
CA ALA A 15 7.10 -28.34 13.46
C ALA A 15 5.73 -28.01 14.05
N ALA A 16 5.70 -27.21 15.12
CA ALA A 16 4.46 -26.74 15.74
C ALA A 16 3.57 -25.96 14.76
N GLN A 17 4.17 -25.11 13.91
CA GLN A 17 3.44 -24.36 12.90
C GLN A 17 2.85 -25.25 11.79
N ARG A 18 3.58 -26.29 11.36
CA ARG A 18 3.07 -27.28 10.40
C ARG A 18 1.91 -28.06 10.97
N GLU A 19 2.03 -28.52 12.23
CA GLU A 19 0.99 -29.26 12.92
C GLU A 19 -0.27 -28.41 13.13
N ALA A 20 -0.11 -27.15 13.57
CA ALA A 20 -1.23 -26.21 13.69
C ALA A 20 -1.90 -25.94 12.35
N SER A 21 -1.13 -25.77 11.28
CA SER A 21 -1.66 -25.58 9.92
C SER A 21 -2.42 -26.81 9.42
N ALA A 22 -1.90 -28.01 9.65
CA ALA A 22 -2.56 -29.27 9.31
C ALA A 22 -3.87 -29.44 10.07
N ARG A 23 -3.87 -29.14 11.37
CA ARG A 23 -5.06 -29.18 12.23
C ARG A 23 -6.12 -28.19 11.79
N TRP A 24 -5.74 -26.96 11.48
CA TRP A 24 -6.67 -25.95 10.94
C TRP A 24 -7.27 -26.42 9.62
N ALA A 25 -6.44 -26.97 8.71
CA ALA A 25 -6.89 -27.48 7.41
C ALA A 25 -7.87 -28.65 7.55
N ALA A 26 -7.63 -29.55 8.50
CA ALA A 26 -8.53 -30.67 8.81
C ALA A 26 -9.88 -30.18 9.37
N ASN A 27 -9.85 -29.17 10.24
CA ASN A 27 -11.06 -28.62 10.87
C ASN A 27 -11.84 -27.64 9.97
N ASN A 28 -11.25 -27.18 8.85
CA ASN A 28 -11.86 -26.17 7.97
C ASN A 28 -11.82 -26.58 6.48
N PRO A 29 -12.36 -27.76 6.10
CA PRO A 29 -12.19 -28.32 4.77
C PRO A 29 -12.83 -27.44 3.68
N ASP A 30 -14.03 -26.92 3.91
CA ASP A 30 -14.74 -26.10 2.92
C ASP A 30 -14.10 -24.70 2.77
N ARG A 31 -13.74 -24.06 3.89
CA ARG A 31 -12.99 -22.78 3.86
C ARG A 31 -11.67 -22.92 3.11
N ARG A 32 -10.96 -24.02 3.33
CA ARG A 32 -9.72 -24.33 2.61
C ARG A 32 -10.00 -24.56 1.12
N ARG A 33 -11.04 -25.33 0.77
CA ARG A 33 -11.45 -25.57 -0.63
C ARG A 33 -11.77 -24.26 -1.35
N GLN A 34 -12.61 -23.40 -0.75
CA GLN A 34 -12.98 -22.10 -1.29
C GLN A 34 -11.77 -21.19 -1.48
N SER A 35 -10.89 -21.12 -0.48
CA SER A 35 -9.65 -20.32 -0.55
C SER A 35 -8.71 -20.80 -1.66
N LEU A 36 -8.56 -22.12 -1.82
CA LEU A 36 -7.75 -22.72 -2.89
C LEU A 36 -8.36 -22.47 -4.27
N GLN A 37 -9.69 -22.57 -4.41
CA GLN A 37 -10.39 -22.27 -5.65
C GLN A 37 -10.22 -20.79 -6.05
N ALA A 38 -10.40 -19.87 -5.09
CA ALA A 38 -10.17 -18.44 -5.30
C ALA A 38 -8.72 -18.14 -5.69
N TYR A 39 -7.74 -18.76 -5.02
CA TYR A 39 -6.33 -18.62 -5.35
C TYR A 39 -6.03 -19.11 -6.77
N ARG A 40 -6.47 -20.33 -7.13
CA ARG A 40 -6.28 -20.89 -8.48
C ARG A 40 -6.90 -20.01 -9.56
N SER A 41 -8.14 -19.56 -9.35
CA SER A 41 -8.84 -18.66 -10.27
C SER A 41 -8.12 -17.33 -10.45
N ARG A 42 -7.56 -16.76 -9.36
CA ARG A 42 -6.77 -15.52 -9.45
C ARG A 42 -5.48 -15.75 -10.21
N ILE A 43 -4.71 -16.79 -9.88
CA ILE A 43 -3.41 -17.06 -10.50
C ILE A 43 -3.56 -17.40 -11.98
N SER A 44 -4.58 -18.18 -12.38
CA SER A 44 -4.81 -18.52 -13.79
C SER A 44 -5.14 -17.30 -14.65
N LYS A 45 -5.64 -16.22 -14.05
CA LYS A 45 -5.98 -14.97 -14.74
C LYS A 45 -4.82 -13.97 -14.81
N LEU A 46 -3.76 -14.16 -14.01
CA LEU A 46 -2.61 -13.27 -14.06
C LEU A 46 -1.76 -13.60 -15.29
N PRO A 47 -1.32 -12.59 -16.05
CA PRO A 47 -0.43 -12.83 -17.17
C PRO A 47 0.88 -13.43 -16.67
N LYS A 48 1.27 -14.58 -17.24
CA LYS A 48 2.56 -15.21 -16.98
C LYS A 48 3.61 -14.46 -17.80
N PRO A 49 4.60 -13.80 -17.19
CA PRO A 49 5.64 -13.12 -17.92
C PRO A 49 6.37 -14.12 -18.83
N ALA A 50 6.78 -13.68 -20.02
CA ALA A 50 7.63 -14.48 -20.90
C ALA A 50 9.06 -14.64 -20.35
N ASP A 51 9.44 -13.74 -19.44
CA ASP A 51 10.72 -13.71 -18.75
C ASP A 51 10.52 -14.06 -17.26
N ASP A 52 11.10 -15.17 -16.82
CA ASP A 52 11.02 -15.67 -15.45
C ASP A 52 11.71 -14.74 -14.42
N THR A 53 12.42 -13.70 -14.86
CA THR A 53 12.98 -12.66 -13.99
C THR A 53 12.01 -11.53 -13.67
N LEU A 54 10.83 -11.50 -14.30
CA LEU A 54 9.79 -10.51 -14.08
C LEU A 54 8.61 -11.07 -13.28
N LYS A 55 7.91 -10.18 -12.59
CA LYS A 55 6.67 -10.48 -11.85
C LYS A 55 5.72 -9.29 -11.91
N VAL A 56 4.44 -9.59 -12.07
CA VAL A 56 3.36 -8.60 -12.04
C VAL A 56 2.98 -8.26 -10.61
N CYS A 57 2.98 -6.98 -10.26
CA CYS A 57 2.57 -6.52 -8.95
C CYS A 57 1.05 -6.59 -8.79
N ALA A 58 0.55 -7.26 -7.74
CA ALA A 58 -0.88 -7.36 -7.47
C ALA A 58 -1.54 -6.03 -7.02
N SER A 59 -0.78 -4.95 -6.85
CA SER A 59 -1.28 -3.65 -6.38
C SER A 59 -1.20 -2.54 -7.41
N CYS A 60 -0.23 -2.53 -8.33
CA CYS A 60 -0.13 -1.53 -9.40
C CYS A 60 -0.09 -2.15 -10.80
N GLU A 61 -0.21 -3.47 -10.89
CA GLU A 61 -0.32 -4.27 -12.12
C GLU A 61 0.88 -4.16 -13.10
N ALA A 62 1.89 -3.37 -12.76
CA ALA A 62 3.13 -3.30 -13.52
C ALA A 62 3.94 -4.60 -13.39
N ALA A 63 4.48 -5.06 -14.53
CA ALA A 63 5.53 -6.07 -14.58
C ALA A 63 6.87 -5.45 -14.14
N LYS A 64 7.51 -6.01 -13.13
CA LYS A 64 8.78 -5.52 -12.57
C LYS A 64 9.74 -6.68 -12.31
N PRO A 65 11.05 -6.44 -12.25
CA PRO A 65 12.02 -7.46 -11.87
C PRO A 65 11.72 -8.09 -10.50
N LEU A 66 12.02 -9.37 -10.31
CA LEU A 66 11.86 -10.07 -9.02
C LEU A 66 12.63 -9.38 -7.86
N SER A 67 13.68 -8.62 -8.17
CA SER A 67 14.44 -7.81 -7.20
C SER A 67 13.57 -6.71 -6.55
N GLU A 68 12.59 -6.17 -7.29
CA GLU A 68 11.64 -5.14 -6.83
C GLU A 68 10.57 -5.69 -5.88
N PHE A 69 10.64 -6.97 -5.53
CA PHE A 69 9.72 -7.63 -4.59
C PHE A 69 10.50 -8.10 -3.35
N TYR A 70 9.84 -8.01 -2.18
CA TYR A 70 10.40 -8.56 -0.95
C TYR A 70 10.48 -10.09 -1.02
N LYS A 71 11.47 -10.67 -0.34
CA LYS A 71 11.58 -12.13 -0.20
C LYS A 71 10.40 -12.65 0.62
N SER A 72 9.83 -13.76 0.19
CA SER A 72 8.71 -14.43 0.86
C SER A 72 8.97 -15.92 0.86
N ARG A 73 8.89 -16.56 2.03
CA ARG A 73 9.04 -18.02 2.16
C ARG A 73 7.74 -18.76 1.91
N ASN A 74 6.64 -18.02 1.74
CA ASN A 74 5.27 -18.54 1.65
C ASN A 74 4.74 -18.57 0.22
N THR A 75 5.57 -18.23 -0.77
CA THR A 75 5.22 -18.16 -2.18
C THR A 75 6.13 -19.05 -3.00
N LEU A 76 5.58 -19.65 -4.06
CA LEU A 76 6.29 -20.64 -4.88
C LEU A 76 7.56 -20.09 -5.53
N ASP A 77 7.53 -18.81 -5.92
CA ASP A 77 8.64 -18.07 -6.54
C ASP A 77 9.58 -17.39 -5.52
N GLY A 78 9.35 -17.58 -4.22
CA GLY A 78 10.15 -16.97 -3.17
C GLY A 78 9.99 -15.46 -3.02
N ARG A 79 9.02 -14.83 -3.71
CA ARG A 79 8.80 -13.37 -3.73
C ARG A 79 7.38 -12.99 -3.33
N GLY A 80 7.24 -11.85 -2.66
CA GLY A 80 5.93 -11.28 -2.31
C GLY A 80 5.11 -10.93 -3.56
N GLY A 81 3.78 -10.84 -3.41
CA GLY A 81 2.88 -10.47 -4.51
C GLY A 81 2.85 -8.98 -4.85
N THR A 82 3.41 -8.12 -3.99
CA THR A 82 3.38 -6.66 -4.11
C THR A 82 4.80 -6.12 -4.19
N CYS A 83 5.06 -5.18 -5.09
CA CYS A 83 6.38 -4.57 -5.24
C CYS A 83 6.71 -3.67 -4.03
N ARG A 84 8.00 -3.43 -3.79
CA ARG A 84 8.49 -2.66 -2.64
C ARG A 84 7.91 -1.25 -2.57
N SER A 85 7.78 -0.59 -3.72
CA SER A 85 7.19 0.76 -3.80
C SER A 85 5.75 0.77 -3.30
N CYS A 86 4.90 -0.12 -3.82
CA CYS A 86 3.49 -0.20 -3.39
C CYS A 86 3.35 -0.57 -1.91
N VAL A 87 4.23 -1.43 -1.37
CA VAL A 87 4.23 -1.72 0.08
C VAL A 87 4.53 -0.44 0.88
N SER A 88 5.51 0.35 0.44
CA SER A 88 5.83 1.63 1.09
C SER A 88 4.68 2.64 1.00
N ASP A 89 4.04 2.76 -0.16
CA ASP A 89 2.93 3.71 -0.36
C ASP A 89 1.70 3.31 0.45
N GLN A 90 1.37 2.01 0.50
CA GLN A 90 0.31 1.48 1.36
C GLN A 90 0.61 1.76 2.84
N ALA A 91 1.85 1.57 3.29
CA ALA A 91 2.25 1.88 4.65
C ALA A 91 2.16 3.39 4.96
N ARG A 92 2.42 4.27 3.98
CA ARG A 92 2.25 5.72 4.12
C ARG A 92 0.77 6.08 4.23
N ALA A 93 -0.07 5.56 3.34
CA ALA A 93 -1.51 5.82 3.35
C ALA A 93 -2.21 5.31 4.62
N ALA A 94 -1.79 4.15 5.13
CA ALA A 94 -2.34 3.55 6.35
C ALA A 94 -2.16 4.43 7.60
N LYS A 95 -1.13 5.30 7.65
CA LYS A 95 -0.96 6.27 8.74
C LYS A 95 -2.11 7.27 8.84
N PHE A 96 -2.83 7.48 7.75
CA PHE A 96 -3.99 8.36 7.64
C PHE A 96 -5.31 7.57 7.64
N GLY A 97 -5.29 6.29 8.03
CA GLY A 97 -6.49 5.45 8.10
C GLY A 97 -7.00 4.94 6.76
N LEU A 98 -6.24 5.10 5.66
CA LEU A 98 -6.64 4.60 4.35
C LEU A 98 -6.27 3.12 4.19
N SER A 99 -7.27 2.30 3.85
CA SER A 99 -7.04 0.97 3.30
C SER A 99 -6.42 1.05 1.90
N PRO A 100 -5.75 -0.02 1.41
CA PRO A 100 -5.21 -0.04 0.04
C PRO A 100 -6.25 0.25 -1.03
N ALA A 101 -7.50 -0.21 -0.84
CA ALA A 101 -8.59 0.05 -1.77
C ALA A 101 -9.03 1.51 -1.77
N GLN A 102 -9.13 2.15 -0.59
CA GLN A 102 -9.46 3.58 -0.48
C GLN A 102 -8.37 4.46 -1.10
N PHE A 103 -7.09 4.15 -0.83
CA PHE A 103 -5.98 4.89 -1.44
C PHE A 103 -6.00 4.75 -2.97
N ARG A 104 -6.23 3.54 -3.49
CA ARG A 104 -6.28 3.32 -4.94
C ARG A 104 -7.48 4.01 -5.59
N ALA A 105 -8.66 3.95 -4.98
CA ALA A 105 -9.82 4.68 -5.45
C ALA A 105 -9.57 6.20 -5.53
N MET A 106 -8.91 6.78 -4.51
CA MET A 106 -8.53 8.19 -4.50
C MET A 106 -7.47 8.53 -5.57
N TRP A 107 -6.49 7.64 -5.76
CA TRP A 107 -5.50 7.79 -6.82
C TRP A 107 -6.16 7.80 -8.20
N ASP A 108 -7.06 6.86 -8.46
CA ASP A 108 -7.74 6.70 -9.74
C ASP A 108 -8.74 7.86 -9.99
N ASP A 109 -9.46 8.31 -8.95
CA ASP A 109 -10.37 9.48 -9.00
C ASP A 109 -9.62 10.77 -9.37
N GLN A 110 -8.38 10.92 -8.89
CA GLN A 110 -7.50 12.04 -9.22
C GLN A 110 -6.62 11.80 -10.45
N ALA A 111 -6.83 10.71 -11.22
CA ALA A 111 -6.00 10.33 -12.36
C ALA A 111 -4.48 10.23 -12.07
N GLY A 112 -4.09 10.03 -10.81
CA GLY A 112 -2.70 10.06 -10.37
C GLY A 112 -2.06 11.45 -10.36
N GLU A 113 -2.85 12.51 -10.24
CA GLU A 113 -2.42 13.91 -10.27
C GLU A 113 -2.75 14.63 -8.94
N CYS A 114 -2.08 15.77 -8.72
CA CYS A 114 -2.31 16.61 -7.56
C CYS A 114 -3.69 17.27 -7.64
N ALA A 115 -4.54 17.11 -6.62
CA ALA A 115 -5.90 17.69 -6.58
C ALA A 115 -5.98 19.25 -6.51
N ILE A 116 -4.87 19.95 -6.72
CA ILE A 116 -4.80 21.42 -6.66
C ILE A 116 -4.14 21.99 -7.92
N CYS A 117 -3.04 21.40 -8.38
CA CYS A 117 -2.26 21.93 -9.51
C CYS A 117 -2.14 20.98 -10.68
N ASP A 118 -2.82 19.83 -10.63
CA ASP A 118 -2.88 18.80 -11.69
C ASP A 118 -1.51 18.21 -12.11
N ASP A 119 -0.44 18.53 -11.37
CA ASP A 119 0.86 17.91 -11.59
C ASP A 119 0.81 16.41 -11.26
N ALA A 120 1.40 15.59 -12.13
CA ALA A 120 1.52 14.15 -11.94
C ALA A 120 2.21 13.80 -10.60
N LEU A 121 1.59 12.89 -9.85
CA LEU A 121 2.12 12.35 -8.61
C LEU A 121 2.98 11.12 -8.87
N VAL A 122 3.91 10.85 -7.95
CA VAL A 122 4.87 9.74 -8.09
C VAL A 122 4.73 8.74 -6.94
N LEU A 123 4.35 7.51 -7.26
CA LEU A 123 4.39 6.38 -6.32
C LEU A 123 5.82 5.91 -6.05
N GLY A 124 6.07 5.34 -4.87
CA GLY A 124 7.38 4.82 -4.48
C GLY A 124 8.42 5.86 -4.12
N SER A 125 8.12 7.15 -4.31
CA SER A 125 8.98 8.26 -3.88
C SER A 125 8.56 8.77 -2.52
N LYS A 126 9.53 9.13 -1.66
CA LYS A 126 9.27 9.78 -0.37
C LYS A 126 8.54 11.12 -0.54
N HIS A 127 8.83 11.82 -1.63
CA HIS A 127 8.32 13.15 -1.93
C HIS A 127 7.42 13.19 -3.18
N GLY A 128 6.96 12.03 -3.64
CA GLY A 128 6.15 11.95 -4.85
C GLY A 128 4.69 12.35 -4.65
N TYR A 129 4.17 12.26 -3.43
CA TYR A 129 2.85 12.77 -3.03
C TYR A 129 2.77 12.93 -1.51
N ALA A 130 1.76 13.68 -1.06
CA ALA A 130 1.33 13.82 0.33
C ALA A 130 -0.16 13.48 0.44
N VAL A 131 -0.56 12.89 1.57
CA VAL A 131 -1.97 12.68 1.91
C VAL A 131 -2.44 13.90 2.71
N ASP A 132 -3.20 14.75 2.06
CA ASP A 132 -3.75 15.95 2.67
C ASP A 132 -4.95 15.57 3.53
N HIS A 133 -5.00 16.12 4.74
CA HIS A 133 -6.02 15.81 5.72
C HIS A 133 -6.31 17.02 6.59
N ASP A 134 -7.55 17.09 7.06
CA ASP A 134 -7.95 18.12 8.00
C ASP A 134 -7.31 17.87 9.38
N HIS A 135 -6.54 18.82 9.88
CA HIS A 135 -5.81 18.70 11.14
C HIS A 135 -6.71 18.73 12.39
N THR A 136 -8.00 19.06 12.26
CA THR A 136 -8.96 19.07 13.38
C THR A 136 -9.70 17.74 13.48
N THR A 137 -10.11 17.19 12.35
CA THR A 137 -10.99 16.00 12.25
C THR A 137 -10.24 14.74 11.83
N GLY A 138 -9.04 14.87 11.29
CA GLY A 138 -8.26 13.77 10.69
C GLY A 138 -8.83 13.28 9.36
N LYS A 139 -9.89 13.91 8.83
CA LYS A 139 -10.52 13.49 7.57
C LYS A 139 -9.58 13.77 6.40
N VAL A 140 -9.27 12.73 5.63
CA VAL A 140 -8.49 12.87 4.39
C VAL A 140 -9.28 13.68 3.37
N ARG A 141 -8.61 14.67 2.76
CA ARG A 141 -9.16 15.57 1.74
C ARG A 141 -8.77 15.12 0.33
N GLY A 142 -7.53 14.69 0.12
CA GLY A 142 -7.05 14.20 -1.18
C GLY A 142 -5.54 13.92 -1.19
N LEU A 143 -5.02 13.59 -2.38
CA LEU A 143 -3.58 13.47 -2.63
C LEU A 143 -3.06 14.75 -3.28
N LEU A 144 -1.99 15.31 -2.71
CA LEU A 144 -1.36 16.53 -3.19
C LEU A 144 0.11 16.30 -3.53
N CYS A 145 0.67 17.11 -4.41
CA CYS A 145 2.12 17.24 -4.48
C CYS A 145 2.63 17.93 -3.21
N HIS A 146 3.90 17.73 -2.86
CA HIS A 146 4.45 18.31 -1.64
C HIS A 146 4.35 19.85 -1.62
N ARG A 147 4.55 20.53 -2.76
CA ARG A 147 4.48 22.00 -2.83
C ARG A 147 3.11 22.52 -2.45
N CYS A 148 2.05 21.95 -3.03
CA CYS A 148 0.68 22.32 -2.72
C CYS A 148 0.32 22.01 -1.27
N ASN A 149 0.69 20.83 -0.76
CA ASN A 149 0.47 20.48 0.64
C ASN A 149 1.17 21.46 1.61
N PHE A 150 2.42 21.85 1.31
CA PHE A 150 3.13 22.86 2.10
C PHE A 150 2.47 24.24 2.00
N ALA A 151 2.01 24.64 0.82
CA ALA A 151 1.31 25.91 0.63
C ALA A 151 0.03 25.98 1.47
N VAL A 152 -0.78 24.92 1.47
CA VAL A 152 -1.98 24.80 2.31
C VAL A 152 -1.63 24.94 3.79
N GLY A 153 -0.58 24.25 4.26
CA GLY A 153 -0.10 24.38 5.63
C GLY A 153 0.43 25.77 5.99
N HIS A 154 1.15 26.44 5.07
CA HIS A 154 1.62 27.81 5.26
C HIS A 154 0.47 28.83 5.30
N LEU A 155 -0.61 28.56 4.60
CA LEU A 155 -1.88 29.30 4.66
C LEU A 155 -2.78 28.81 5.82
N ARG A 156 -2.21 28.01 6.74
CA ARG A 156 -2.84 27.56 8.00
C ARG A 156 -4.14 26.81 7.79
N ASP A 157 -4.25 26.05 6.70
CA ASP A 157 -5.49 25.35 6.33
C ASP A 157 -6.73 26.30 6.28
N ASN A 158 -6.53 27.61 6.04
CA ASN A 158 -7.58 28.62 6.10
C ASN A 158 -8.02 29.07 4.70
N PRO A 159 -9.23 28.70 4.23
CA PRO A 159 -9.73 29.09 2.90
C PRO A 159 -9.77 30.59 2.67
N LEU A 160 -10.13 31.39 3.69
CA LEU A 160 -10.19 32.85 3.57
C LEU A 160 -8.80 33.46 3.34
N LEU A 161 -7.76 32.86 3.94
CA LEU A 161 -6.39 33.28 3.72
C LEU A 161 -5.89 32.87 2.32
N CYS A 162 -6.31 31.71 1.82
CA CYS A 162 -6.05 31.28 0.44
C CYS A 162 -6.68 32.25 -0.58
N GLU A 163 -7.93 32.65 -0.37
CA GLU A 163 -8.63 33.63 -1.20
C GLU A 163 -7.93 35.00 -1.17
N SER A 164 -7.54 35.46 0.03
CA SER A 164 -6.80 36.72 0.20
C SER A 164 -5.46 36.69 -0.53
N ALA A 165 -4.73 35.58 -0.46
CA ALA A 165 -3.47 35.40 -1.19
C ALA A 165 -3.68 35.43 -2.71
N ALA A 166 -4.74 34.79 -3.21
CA ALA A 166 -5.09 34.81 -4.63
C ALA A 166 -5.46 36.24 -5.10
N SER A 167 -6.26 36.98 -4.33
CA SER A 167 -6.59 38.38 -4.64
C SER A 167 -5.35 39.27 -4.64
N TYR A 168 -4.47 39.14 -3.65
CA TYR A 168 -3.20 39.88 -3.59
C TYR A 168 -2.36 39.69 -4.86
N LEU A 169 -2.21 38.43 -5.33
CA LEU A 169 -1.46 38.13 -6.55
C LEU A 169 -2.10 38.76 -7.80
N ARG A 170 -3.43 38.73 -7.91
CA ARG A 170 -4.14 39.30 -9.08
C ARG A 170 -4.07 40.82 -9.12
N GLU A 171 -4.10 41.49 -7.97
CA GLU A 171 -4.06 42.95 -7.86
C GLU A 171 -2.63 43.53 -7.99
N ARG A 172 -1.60 42.70 -7.80
CA ARG A 172 -0.19 43.11 -7.77
C ARG A 172 0.65 42.51 -8.90
N ALA A 173 0.04 41.79 -9.84
CA ALA A 173 0.65 41.29 -11.07
C ALA A 173 0.68 42.39 -12.14
#